data_AF-U6DBS1-F1
#
_entry.id   AF-U6DBS1-F1
#
_cell.length_a   1.000
_cell.length_b   1.000
_cell.length_c   1.000
_cell.angle_alpha   90.00
_cell.angle_beta   90.00
_cell.angle_gamma   90.00
#
_symmetry.space_group_name_H-M   'P 1'
#
loop_
_entity.id
_entity.type
_entity.pdbx_description
1 polymer ?
#
loop_
_entity_poly.entity_id
_entity_poly.type
_entity_poly.pdbx_seq_one_letter_code
_entity_poly.pdbx_strand_id
1 'polypeptide(L)'
;VSGGTASGKSTVCEKIMELLGQNEVDHRQRKLVILSQDRFYKVLTPEQKAKALKGQYNFDHPDAFDNDLMHRTLKNIVEGKTVEVPTYDFVTHSRLAETTVVYPADVVLFEGILVFYSQEVRDMFHLRLFVDTDSDVRLSRRVLRDVQRGRDLEQILTQYTTFVKPAFEEFCLPTKKYADVIIPRGVDNM
;
A
#
# COMPACT_ATOMS: atom_id res chain seq x y z
N VAL A 1 4.35 -2.27 7.25
CA VAL A 1 3.99 -3.60 6.72
C VAL A 1 4.22 -3.62 5.22
N SER A 2 5.21 -4.36 4.72
CA SER A 2 5.52 -4.48 3.29
C SER A 2 5.20 -5.87 2.75
N GLY A 3 5.36 -6.07 1.44
CA GLY A 3 5.07 -7.32 0.74
C GLY A 3 4.45 -7.09 -0.63
N GLY A 4 4.54 -8.09 -1.50
CA GLY A 4 4.02 -8.00 -2.87
C GLY A 4 2.52 -7.68 -2.93
N THR A 5 2.06 -7.20 -4.09
CA THR A 5 0.61 -7.03 -4.34
C THR A 5 -0.14 -8.34 -4.06
N ALA A 6 -1.34 -8.25 -3.49
CA ALA A 6 -2.17 -9.39 -3.08
C ALA A 6 -1.50 -10.41 -2.13
N SER A 7 -0.43 -10.02 -1.41
CA SER A 7 0.18 -10.89 -0.39
C SER A 7 -0.66 -11.05 0.88
N GLY A 8 -1.56 -10.10 1.17
CA GLY A 8 -2.39 -10.07 2.38
C GLY A 8 -2.08 -8.94 3.35
N LYS A 9 -1.21 -7.97 2.99
CA LYS A 9 -0.86 -6.81 3.86
C LYS A 9 -2.07 -6.12 4.49
N SER A 10 -2.99 -5.62 3.66
CA SER A 10 -4.16 -4.87 4.11
C SER A 10 -5.04 -5.75 5.02
N THR A 11 -5.25 -7.02 4.67
CA THR A 11 -6.03 -7.97 5.47
C THR A 11 -5.38 -8.27 6.82
N VAL A 12 -4.04 -8.41 6.88
CA VAL A 12 -3.31 -8.56 8.16
C VAL A 12 -3.49 -7.30 9.02
N CYS A 13 -3.35 -6.10 8.45
CA CYS A 13 -3.56 -4.85 9.17
C CYS A 13 -5.01 -4.73 9.70
N GLU A 14 -6.00 -5.04 8.87
CA GLU A 14 -7.42 -5.06 9.24
C GLU A 14 -7.70 -6.05 10.37
N LYS A 15 -7.11 -7.25 10.32
CA LYS A 15 -7.29 -8.25 11.37
C LYS A 15 -6.70 -7.82 12.70
N ILE A 16 -5.52 -7.17 12.69
CA ILE A 16 -4.93 -6.58 13.90
C ILE A 16 -5.88 -5.51 14.48
N MET A 17 -6.48 -4.68 13.63
CA MET A 17 -7.41 -3.64 14.04
C MET A 17 -8.71 -4.20 14.65
N GLU A 18 -9.24 -5.27 14.06
CA GLU A 18 -10.40 -6.01 14.58
C GLU A 18 -10.10 -6.65 15.95
N LEU A 19 -8.99 -7.40 16.07
CA LEU A 19 -8.63 -8.10 17.31
C LEU A 19 -8.38 -7.16 18.49
N LEU A 20 -7.97 -5.91 18.22
CA LEU A 20 -7.78 -4.86 19.22
C LEU A 20 -9.03 -4.01 19.47
N GLY A 21 -10.18 -4.39 18.89
CA GLY A 21 -11.47 -3.73 19.08
C GLY A 21 -11.54 -2.30 18.53
N GLN A 22 -10.63 -1.92 17.63
CA GLN A 22 -10.50 -0.52 17.18
C GLN A 22 -11.52 -0.14 16.09
N ASN A 23 -12.23 -1.12 15.55
CA ASN A 23 -13.29 -0.90 14.55
C ASN A 23 -14.50 -0.16 15.13
N GLU A 24 -14.83 -0.42 16.40
CA GLU A 24 -15.98 0.17 17.10
C GLU A 24 -15.65 1.50 17.80
N VAL A 25 -14.36 1.84 17.91
CA VAL A 25 -13.89 3.08 18.52
C VAL A 25 -14.09 4.25 17.54
N ASP A 26 -14.58 5.36 18.06
CA ASP A 26 -14.72 6.61 17.31
C ASP A 26 -13.38 7.00 16.65
N HIS A 27 -13.44 7.34 15.37
CA HIS A 27 -12.28 7.66 14.54
C HIS A 27 -11.33 8.72 15.14
N ARG A 28 -11.81 9.63 15.99
CA ARG A 28 -11.01 10.67 16.67
C ARG A 28 -10.28 10.16 17.91
N GLN A 29 -10.67 9.01 18.42
CA GLN A 29 -10.15 8.40 19.66
C GLN A 29 -9.45 7.07 19.41
N ARG A 30 -9.30 6.65 18.15
CA ARG A 30 -8.61 5.41 17.79
C ARG A 30 -7.16 5.48 18.22
N LYS A 31 -6.72 4.44 18.93
CA LYS A 31 -5.31 4.27 19.34
C LYS A 31 -4.48 3.61 18.24
N LEU A 32 -5.14 2.94 17.30
CA LEU A 32 -4.54 2.30 16.15
C LEU A 32 -5.15 2.87 14.86
N VAL A 33 -4.29 3.28 13.93
CA VAL A 33 -4.71 3.72 12.60
C VAL A 33 -3.97 2.96 11.50
N ILE A 34 -4.65 2.68 10.39
CA ILE A 34 -4.07 2.07 9.20
C ILE A 34 -3.92 3.13 8.13
N LEU A 35 -2.75 3.18 7.51
CA LEU A 35 -2.45 4.06 6.37
C LEU A 35 -1.88 3.24 5.23
N SER A 36 -2.43 3.43 4.03
CA SER A 36 -1.97 2.75 2.83
C SER A 36 -1.09 3.65 1.99
N GLN A 37 0.03 3.12 1.50
CA GLN A 37 0.94 3.77 0.56
C GLN A 37 0.23 4.17 -0.73
N ASP A 38 -0.80 3.42 -1.14
CA ASP A 38 -1.56 3.69 -2.36
C ASP A 38 -2.26 5.06 -2.31
N ARG A 39 -2.49 5.63 -1.11
CA ARG A 39 -3.04 6.99 -0.96
C ARG A 39 -2.07 8.08 -1.43
N PHE A 40 -0.79 7.73 -1.61
CA PHE A 40 0.28 8.64 -1.97
C PHE A 40 0.72 8.50 -3.43
N TYR A 41 -0.07 7.86 -4.30
CA TYR A 41 0.19 7.94 -5.75
C TYR A 41 0.25 9.39 -6.24
N LYS A 42 1.15 9.67 -7.17
CA LYS A 42 1.26 10.98 -7.82
C LYS A 42 0.04 11.30 -8.69
N VAL A 43 -0.20 12.60 -8.87
CA VAL A 43 -1.13 13.08 -9.88
C VAL A 43 -0.49 12.87 -11.24
N LEU A 44 -1.14 12.09 -12.10
CA LEU A 44 -0.65 11.77 -13.44
C LEU A 44 -0.88 12.93 -14.42
N THR A 45 0.06 13.14 -15.34
CA THR A 45 -0.14 14.02 -16.50
C THR A 45 -1.20 13.44 -17.46
N PRO A 46 -1.78 14.24 -18.37
CA PRO A 46 -2.73 13.72 -19.36
C PRO A 46 -2.19 12.53 -20.16
N GLU A 47 -0.91 12.54 -20.55
CA GLU A 47 -0.27 11.45 -21.29
C GLU A 47 -0.12 10.19 -20.43
N GLN A 48 0.26 10.36 -19.15
CA GLN A 48 0.38 9.25 -18.21
C GLN A 48 -0.99 8.63 -17.90
N LYS A 49 -2.04 9.44 -17.75
CA LYS A 49 -3.42 8.95 -17.58
C LYS A 49 -3.87 8.13 -18.78
N ALA A 50 -3.59 8.61 -20.00
CA ALA A 50 -3.92 7.87 -21.22
C ALA A 50 -3.23 6.50 -21.28
N LYS A 51 -1.99 6.40 -20.81
CA LYS A 51 -1.28 5.11 -20.65
C LYS A 51 -1.90 4.26 -19.53
N ALA A 52 -2.22 4.84 -18.38
CA ALA A 52 -2.80 4.14 -17.24
C ALA A 52 -4.14 3.48 -17.57
N LEU A 53 -5.02 4.18 -18.31
CA LEU A 53 -6.31 3.65 -18.77
C LEU A 53 -6.16 2.44 -19.71
N LYS A 54 -5.00 2.29 -20.36
CA LYS A 54 -4.65 1.13 -21.20
C LYS A 54 -3.85 0.06 -20.45
N GLY A 55 -3.64 0.22 -19.14
CA GLY A 55 -2.78 -0.66 -18.34
C GLY A 55 -1.28 -0.52 -18.65
N GLN A 56 -0.87 0.54 -19.33
CA GLN A 56 0.49 0.78 -19.83
C GLN A 56 1.31 1.75 -18.97
N TYR A 57 0.87 2.01 -17.74
CA TYR A 57 1.58 2.82 -16.77
C TYR A 57 2.04 1.94 -15.59
N ASN A 58 3.31 2.08 -15.21
CA ASN A 58 3.89 1.30 -14.13
C ASN A 58 3.57 1.96 -12.77
N PHE A 59 2.47 1.54 -12.14
CA PHE A 59 2.11 1.95 -10.79
C PHE A 59 3.00 1.30 -9.71
N ASP A 60 3.72 0.24 -10.04
CA ASP A 60 4.56 -0.49 -9.09
C ASP A 60 6.01 0.07 -9.04
N HIS A 61 6.32 1.10 -9.85
CA HIS A 61 7.62 1.79 -9.81
C HIS A 61 7.68 2.82 -8.66
N PRO A 62 8.82 3.00 -7.97
CA PRO A 62 8.98 3.99 -6.90
C PRO A 62 8.57 5.42 -7.30
N ASP A 63 8.81 5.81 -8.55
CA ASP A 63 8.46 7.14 -9.08
C ASP A 63 6.96 7.39 -9.21
N ALA A 64 6.12 6.33 -9.18
CA ALA A 64 4.67 6.47 -9.19
C ALA A 64 4.15 7.07 -7.86
N PHE A 65 4.94 6.98 -6.79
CA PHE A 65 4.58 7.47 -5.46
C PHE A 65 5.16 8.87 -5.20
N ASP A 66 4.39 9.68 -4.50
CA ASP A 66 4.77 10.99 -3.98
C ASP A 66 5.50 10.79 -2.65
N ASN A 67 6.78 10.43 -2.74
CA ASN A 67 7.61 10.09 -1.58
C ASN A 67 7.79 11.29 -0.64
N ASP A 68 7.83 12.52 -1.16
CA ASP A 68 7.94 13.75 -0.36
C ASP A 68 6.68 13.97 0.49
N LEU A 69 5.49 13.80 -0.11
CA LEU A 69 4.23 13.89 0.62
C LEU A 69 4.13 12.77 1.66
N MET A 70 4.45 11.54 1.28
CA MET A 70 4.44 10.38 2.19
C MET A 70 5.35 10.61 3.40
N HIS A 71 6.60 11.00 3.18
CA HIS A 71 7.56 11.27 4.25
C HIS A 71 7.09 12.42 5.16
N ARG A 72 6.63 13.53 4.58
CA ARG A 72 6.10 14.67 5.37
C ARG A 72 4.89 14.28 6.22
N THR A 73 3.96 13.53 5.65
CA THR A 73 2.77 13.05 6.38
C THR A 73 3.17 12.13 7.53
N LEU A 74 4.04 11.15 7.29
CA LEU A 74 4.53 10.27 8.35
C LEU A 74 5.28 11.06 9.44
N LYS A 75 6.05 12.08 9.07
CA LYS A 75 6.79 12.89 10.05
C LYS A 75 5.84 13.66 10.96
N ASN A 76 4.82 14.28 10.39
CA ASN A 76 3.79 14.97 11.16
C ASN A 76 3.03 14.02 12.09
N ILE A 77 2.76 12.78 11.67
CA ILE A 77 2.14 11.76 12.52
C ILE A 77 3.03 11.41 13.72
N VAL A 78 4.33 11.18 13.48
CA VAL A 78 5.31 10.89 14.55
C VAL A 78 5.41 12.05 15.54
N GLU A 79 5.25 13.29 15.07
CA GLU A 79 5.21 14.50 15.89
C GLU A 79 3.85 14.71 16.61
N GLY A 80 2.91 13.77 16.50
CA GLY A 80 1.60 13.84 17.16
C GLY A 80 0.66 14.89 16.57
N LYS A 81 0.85 15.27 15.30
CA LYS A 81 -0.02 16.24 14.60
C LYS A 81 -1.18 15.52 13.91
N THR A 82 -2.34 16.15 13.93
CA THR A 82 -3.44 15.78 13.03
C THR A 82 -3.04 16.06 11.58
N VAL A 83 -3.21 15.08 10.70
CA VAL A 83 -2.83 15.20 9.28
C VAL A 83 -4.01 14.90 8.36
N GLU A 84 -4.01 15.53 7.19
CA GLU A 84 -4.90 15.17 6.10
C GLU A 84 -4.18 14.25 5.12
N VAL A 85 -4.79 13.11 4.82
CA VAL A 85 -4.25 12.10 3.91
C VAL A 85 -5.09 12.10 2.63
N PRO A 86 -4.47 12.18 1.43
CA PRO A 86 -5.22 12.21 0.17
C PRO A 86 -6.09 10.97 0.00
N THR A 87 -7.19 11.10 -0.71
CA THR A 87 -7.97 9.95 -1.20
C THR A 87 -7.58 9.69 -2.65
N TYR A 88 -7.24 8.44 -2.98
CA TYR A 88 -6.85 8.06 -4.34
C TYR A 88 -7.91 7.16 -4.95
N ASP A 89 -8.36 7.52 -6.15
CA ASP A 89 -9.30 6.72 -6.93
C ASP A 89 -8.55 5.92 -8.01
N PHE A 90 -8.62 4.60 -7.87
CA PHE A 90 -8.00 3.63 -8.77
C PHE A 90 -8.73 3.45 -10.09
N VAL A 91 -9.97 3.94 -10.21
CA VAL A 91 -10.77 3.91 -11.45
C VAL A 91 -10.36 5.07 -12.34
N THR A 92 -10.32 6.30 -11.80
CA THR A 92 -9.92 7.49 -12.57
C THR A 92 -8.42 7.78 -12.56
N HIS A 93 -7.64 7.00 -11.80
CA HIS A 93 -6.19 7.19 -11.61
C HIS A 93 -5.84 8.61 -11.15
N SER A 94 -6.58 9.12 -10.17
CA SER A 94 -6.44 10.51 -9.70
C SER A 94 -6.68 10.66 -8.20
N ARG A 95 -6.13 11.74 -7.64
CA ARG A 95 -6.45 12.16 -6.26
C ARG A 95 -7.80 12.88 -6.27
N LEU A 96 -8.65 12.53 -5.32
CA LEU A 96 -9.93 13.21 -5.11
C LEU A 96 -9.73 14.50 -4.32
N ALA A 97 -10.73 15.38 -4.37
CA ALA A 97 -10.72 16.63 -3.59
C ALA A 97 -10.88 16.35 -2.09
N GLU A 98 -11.62 15.31 -1.73
CA GLU A 98 -11.74 14.89 -0.34
C GLU A 98 -10.45 14.25 0.21
N THR A 99 -10.10 14.65 1.43
CA THR A 99 -9.03 14.04 2.23
C THR A 99 -9.63 13.26 3.40
N THR A 100 -8.86 12.32 3.94
CA THR A 100 -9.19 11.65 5.20
C THR A 100 -8.34 12.24 6.30
N VAL A 101 -8.99 12.76 7.35
CA VAL A 101 -8.31 13.28 8.53
C VAL A 101 -7.85 12.12 9.40
N VAL A 102 -6.57 12.14 9.77
CA VAL A 102 -5.97 11.19 10.70
C VAL A 102 -5.54 11.93 11.94
N TYR A 103 -6.18 11.57 13.06
CA TYR A 103 -5.89 12.10 14.38
C TYR A 103 -4.67 11.38 14.99
N PRO A 104 -3.99 12.00 15.97
CA PRO A 104 -2.90 11.36 16.69
C PRO A 104 -3.32 10.02 17.27
N ALA A 105 -2.48 9.00 17.09
CA ALA A 105 -2.72 7.64 17.52
C ALA A 105 -1.46 7.04 18.15
N ASP A 106 -1.63 6.12 19.09
CA ASP A 106 -0.52 5.45 19.79
C ASP A 106 0.28 4.55 18.83
N VAL A 107 -0.40 3.93 17.87
CA VAL A 107 0.20 3.02 16.88
C VAL A 107 -0.32 3.32 15.47
N VAL A 108 0.59 3.36 14.50
CA VAL A 108 0.27 3.56 13.08
C VAL A 108 0.76 2.36 12.28
N LEU A 109 -0.17 1.66 11.63
CA LEU A 109 0.12 0.60 10.67
C LEU A 109 0.22 1.21 9.27
N PHE A 110 1.44 1.48 8.83
CA PHE A 110 1.70 1.91 7.46
C PHE A 110 1.96 0.71 6.54
N GLU A 111 1.13 0.50 5.53
CA GLU A 111 1.21 -0.65 4.63
C GLU A 111 1.34 -0.26 3.16
N GLY A 112 2.07 -1.06 2.39
CA GLY A 112 2.24 -0.83 0.94
C GLY A 112 3.30 -1.74 0.33
N ILE A 113 3.42 -1.70 -1.01
CA ILE A 113 4.37 -2.55 -1.74
C ILE A 113 5.82 -2.08 -1.62
N LEU A 114 6.05 -0.79 -1.38
CA LEU A 114 7.37 -0.14 -1.40
C LEU A 114 7.64 0.68 -0.12
N VAL A 115 6.96 0.40 0.98
CA VAL A 115 7.12 1.18 2.22
C VAL A 115 8.53 1.10 2.81
N PHE A 116 9.30 0.05 2.49
CA PHE A 116 10.70 -0.10 2.92
C PHE A 116 11.74 0.35 1.88
N TYR A 117 11.29 0.88 0.74
CA TYR A 117 12.16 1.25 -0.38
C TYR A 117 13.03 2.48 -0.05
N SER A 118 12.39 3.60 0.35
CA SER A 118 13.10 4.79 0.80
C SER A 118 13.71 4.56 2.18
N GLN A 119 14.99 4.89 2.33
CA GLN A 119 15.67 4.81 3.63
C GLN A 119 15.05 5.78 4.64
N GLU A 120 14.76 7.01 4.23
CA GLU A 120 14.19 8.03 5.13
C GLU A 120 12.88 7.56 5.76
N VAL A 121 11.98 6.97 4.96
CA VAL A 121 10.71 6.41 5.44
C VAL A 121 10.94 5.16 6.27
N ARG A 122 11.86 4.29 5.83
CA ARG A 122 12.17 3.03 6.53
C ARG A 122 12.69 3.26 7.94
N ASP A 123 13.52 4.28 8.13
CA ASP A 123 14.16 4.58 9.41
C ASP A 123 13.17 5.19 10.43
N MET A 124 11.95 5.52 10.01
CA MET A 124 10.86 5.97 10.89
C MET A 124 10.08 4.82 11.53
N PHE A 125 10.22 3.58 11.03
CA PHE A 125 9.47 2.45 11.55
C PHE A 125 10.17 1.79 12.74
N HIS A 126 9.44 1.69 13.85
CA HIS A 126 9.88 0.96 15.04
C HIS A 126 9.80 -0.57 14.87
N LEU A 127 8.94 -1.05 13.97
CA LEU A 127 8.76 -2.47 13.66
C LEU A 127 8.42 -2.66 12.18
N ARG A 128 9.18 -3.49 11.48
CA ARG A 128 9.05 -3.73 10.04
C ARG A 128 8.59 -5.17 9.78
N LEU A 129 7.32 -5.31 9.43
CA LEU A 129 6.71 -6.58 9.05
C LEU A 129 6.72 -6.75 7.52
N PHE A 130 7.09 -7.93 7.01
CA PHE A 130 6.98 -8.28 5.59
C PHE A 130 6.07 -9.50 5.42
N VAL A 131 4.98 -9.33 4.68
CA VAL A 131 4.04 -10.42 4.36
C VAL A 131 4.52 -11.15 3.12
N ASP A 132 4.98 -12.38 3.33
CA ASP A 132 5.64 -13.22 2.34
C ASP A 132 4.69 -14.32 1.86
N THR A 133 4.26 -14.19 0.61
CA THR A 133 3.33 -15.10 -0.05
C THR A 133 3.84 -15.36 -1.46
N ASP A 134 3.77 -16.60 -1.92
CA ASP A 134 4.29 -17.02 -3.21
C ASP A 134 3.67 -16.23 -4.38
N SER A 135 4.48 -15.99 -5.42
CA SER A 135 4.12 -15.10 -6.53
C SER A 135 2.91 -15.59 -7.34
N ASP A 136 2.75 -16.90 -7.47
CA ASP A 136 1.63 -17.56 -8.14
C ASP A 136 0.33 -17.45 -7.33
N VAL A 137 0.40 -17.66 -6.01
CA VAL A 137 -0.73 -17.44 -5.08
C VAL A 137 -1.16 -15.98 -5.13
N ARG A 138 -0.20 -15.04 -5.09
CA ARG A 138 -0.48 -13.60 -5.21
C ARG A 138 -1.10 -13.24 -6.55
N LEU A 139 -0.61 -13.82 -7.66
CA LEU A 139 -1.18 -13.62 -8.99
C LEU A 139 -2.64 -14.10 -9.05
N SER A 140 -2.90 -15.32 -8.56
CA SER A 140 -4.26 -15.88 -8.50
C SER A 140 -5.22 -14.98 -7.72
N ARG A 141 -4.81 -14.54 -6.51
CA ARG A 141 -5.57 -13.59 -5.68
C ARG A 141 -5.80 -12.26 -6.40
N ARG A 142 -4.78 -11.73 -7.09
CA ARG A 142 -4.89 -10.48 -7.84
C ARG A 142 -5.86 -10.59 -9.01
N VAL A 143 -5.80 -11.67 -9.79
CA VAL A 143 -6.71 -11.90 -10.93
C VAL A 143 -8.15 -11.92 -10.44
N LEU A 144 -8.47 -12.70 -9.40
CA LEU A 144 -9.83 -12.76 -8.84
C LEU A 144 -10.32 -11.38 -8.37
N ARG A 145 -9.48 -10.64 -7.65
CA ARG A 145 -9.80 -9.29 -7.16
C ARG A 145 -10.00 -8.28 -8.29
N ASP A 146 -9.13 -8.26 -9.28
CA ASP A 146 -9.15 -7.24 -10.33
C ASP A 146 -10.27 -7.54 -11.36
N VAL A 147 -10.63 -8.80 -11.58
CA VAL A 147 -11.83 -9.19 -12.35
C VAL A 147 -13.11 -8.73 -11.66
N GLN A 148 -13.21 -8.87 -10.32
CA GLN A 148 -14.33 -8.31 -9.55
C GLN A 148 -14.44 -6.78 -9.65
N ARG A 149 -13.34 -6.09 -10.00
CA ARG A 149 -13.31 -4.64 -10.28
C ARG A 149 -13.63 -4.30 -11.74
N GLY A 150 -14.06 -5.27 -12.54
CA GLY A 150 -14.45 -5.08 -13.94
C GLY A 150 -13.28 -4.97 -14.93
N ARG A 151 -12.07 -5.41 -14.54
CA ARG A 151 -10.92 -5.44 -15.46
C ARG A 151 -10.88 -6.74 -16.25
N ASP A 152 -10.43 -6.63 -17.50
CA ASP A 152 -10.26 -7.77 -18.39
C ASP A 152 -9.08 -8.66 -17.98
N LEU A 153 -9.23 -9.98 -18.13
CA LEU A 153 -8.24 -10.98 -17.71
C LEU A 153 -6.91 -10.82 -18.48
N GLU A 154 -6.97 -10.64 -19.80
CA GLU A 154 -5.77 -10.51 -20.63
C GLU A 154 -5.01 -9.23 -20.28
N GLN A 155 -5.73 -8.14 -20.02
CA GLN A 155 -5.13 -6.89 -19.53
C GLN A 155 -4.47 -7.07 -18.17
N ILE A 156 -5.10 -7.77 -17.23
CA ILE A 156 -4.53 -8.02 -15.89
C ILE A 156 -3.23 -8.81 -16.01
N LEU A 157 -3.22 -9.90 -16.79
CA LEU A 157 -2.04 -10.75 -16.97
C LEU A 157 -0.92 -10.00 -17.67
N THR A 158 -1.25 -9.24 -18.72
CA THR A 158 -0.28 -8.41 -19.45
C THR A 158 0.33 -7.35 -18.54
N GLN A 159 -0.48 -6.64 -17.75
CA GLN A 159 0.02 -5.66 -16.79
C GLN A 159 0.91 -6.33 -15.73
N TYR A 160 0.54 -7.53 -15.27
CA TYR A 160 1.31 -8.26 -14.28
C TYR A 160 2.69 -8.66 -14.78
N THR A 161 2.77 -9.26 -15.97
CA THR A 161 4.04 -9.71 -16.54
C THR A 161 4.92 -8.54 -16.98
N THR A 162 4.33 -7.45 -17.45
CA THR A 162 5.06 -6.29 -17.98
C THR A 162 5.60 -5.39 -16.87
N PHE A 163 4.83 -5.18 -15.79
CA PHE A 163 5.16 -4.17 -14.78
C PHE A 163 5.28 -4.75 -13.38
N VAL A 164 4.24 -5.45 -12.92
CA VAL A 164 4.09 -5.81 -11.51
C VAL A 164 5.16 -6.79 -11.06
N LYS A 165 5.39 -7.86 -11.84
CA LYS A 165 6.38 -8.88 -11.51
C LYS A 165 7.81 -8.29 -11.56
N PRO A 166 8.25 -7.62 -12.64
CA PRO A 166 9.55 -6.96 -12.66
C PRO A 166 9.73 -5.97 -11.51
N ALA A 167 8.76 -5.08 -11.27
CA ALA A 167 8.84 -4.09 -10.19
C ALA A 167 8.87 -4.73 -8.79
N PHE A 168 8.15 -5.84 -8.59
CA PHE A 168 8.26 -6.59 -7.35
C PHE A 168 9.67 -7.16 -7.15
N GLU A 169 10.22 -7.82 -8.17
CA GLU A 169 11.55 -8.44 -8.11
C GLU A 169 12.66 -7.40 -7.95
N GLU A 170 12.52 -6.24 -8.59
CA GLU A 170 13.50 -5.16 -8.60
C GLU A 170 13.42 -4.26 -7.36
N PHE A 171 12.23 -3.85 -6.94
CA PHE A 171 12.06 -2.81 -5.92
C PHE A 171 11.50 -3.32 -4.59
N CYS A 172 10.61 -4.31 -4.60
CA CYS A 172 9.97 -4.80 -3.38
C CYS A 172 10.79 -5.90 -2.70
N LEU A 173 11.13 -6.95 -3.43
CA LEU A 173 11.79 -8.14 -2.89
C LEU A 173 13.14 -7.83 -2.22
N PRO A 174 14.01 -6.95 -2.75
CA PRO A 174 15.27 -6.60 -2.09
C PRO A 174 15.08 -5.92 -0.73
N THR A 175 13.91 -5.32 -0.48
CA THR A 175 13.59 -4.66 0.79
C THR A 175 13.15 -5.63 1.88
N LYS A 176 12.88 -6.90 1.54
CA LYS A 176 12.53 -7.96 2.50
C LYS A 176 13.60 -8.15 3.58
N LYS A 177 14.88 -7.93 3.23
CA LYS A 177 16.01 -8.00 4.17
C LYS A 177 15.97 -6.96 5.30
N TYR A 178 15.17 -5.90 5.16
CA TYR A 178 14.98 -4.90 6.20
C TYR A 178 13.83 -5.23 7.15
N ALA A 179 13.10 -6.33 6.93
CA ALA A 179 12.03 -6.74 7.83
C ALA A 179 12.61 -7.31 9.12
N ASP A 180 12.05 -6.90 10.25
CA ASP A 180 12.35 -7.48 11.55
C ASP A 180 11.60 -8.81 11.73
N VAL A 181 10.40 -8.92 11.11
CA VAL A 181 9.58 -10.13 11.12
C VAL A 181 9.02 -10.41 9.73
N ILE A 182 9.12 -11.67 9.31
CA ILE A 182 8.47 -12.19 8.11
C ILE A 182 7.22 -12.95 8.53
N ILE A 183 6.08 -12.58 7.95
CA ILE A 183 4.79 -13.25 8.15
C ILE A 183 4.53 -14.11 6.90
N PRO A 184 4.71 -15.45 6.97
CA PRO A 184 4.36 -16.29 5.85
C PRO A 184 2.84 -16.25 5.61
N ARG A 185 2.37 -16.65 4.42
CA ARG A 185 0.95 -16.98 4.13
C ARG A 185 -0.12 -15.91 4.46
N GLY A 186 0.26 -14.69 4.83
CA GLY A 186 -0.67 -13.62 5.18
C GLY A 186 -1.65 -14.01 6.29
N VAL A 187 -2.96 -13.87 6.03
CA VAL A 187 -4.03 -14.20 6.98
C VAL A 187 -4.21 -15.69 7.25
N ASP A 188 -3.70 -16.59 6.40
CA ASP A 188 -3.81 -18.04 6.66
C ASP A 188 -2.95 -18.50 7.85
N ASN A 189 -2.20 -17.57 8.48
CA ASN A 189 -1.41 -17.77 9.69
C ASN A 189 -2.03 -17.16 10.96
N MET A 190 -3.17 -16.47 10.88
CA MET A 190 -3.83 -15.82 12.02
C MET A 190 -5.10 -16.55 12.46
#